data_AF-A0A7W4VUN6-F1
#
_entry.id   AF-A0A7W4VUN6-F1
#
_cell.length_a   1.000
_cell.length_b   1.000
_cell.length_c   1.000
_cell.angle_alpha   90.00
_cell.angle_beta   90.00
_cell.angle_gamma   90.00
#
_symmetry.space_group_name_H-M   'P 1'
#
loop_
_entity.id
_entity.type
_entity.pdbx_description
1 polymer ?
#
loop_
_entity_poly.entity_id
_entity_poly.type
_entity_poly.pdbx_seq_one_letter_code
_entity_poly.pdbx_strand_id
1 'polypeptide(L)' 'MTVGRKTGWFLVAVAAWNFLTWIMFARNLYDAHASGEDRPQGYWIAHSGLIAVNLCLGVVFAVLGLRTLRKP' A
#
# COMPACT_ATOMS: atom_id res chain seq x y z
N MET A 1 -18.61 -15.38 11.35
CA MET A 1 -18.61 -14.24 10.40
C MET A 1 -18.48 -14.81 9.00
N THR A 2 -19.49 -14.71 8.15
CA THR A 2 -19.43 -15.16 6.76
C THR A 2 -18.64 -14.13 5.93
N VAL A 3 -17.60 -14.59 5.24
CA VAL A 3 -16.84 -13.76 4.28
C VAL A 3 -17.71 -13.57 3.05
N GLY A 4 -18.50 -12.50 3.04
CA GLY A 4 -19.44 -12.19 1.96
C GLY A 4 -18.91 -11.15 0.97
N ARG A 5 -19.70 -10.85 -0.07
CA ARG A 5 -19.39 -9.84 -1.11
C ARG A 5 -19.03 -8.46 -0.53
N LYS A 6 -19.61 -8.08 0.61
CA LYS A 6 -19.28 -6.85 1.34
C LYS A 6 -17.82 -6.81 1.79
N THR A 7 -17.31 -7.91 2.32
CA THR A 7 -15.89 -8.05 2.72
C THR A 7 -14.98 -7.98 1.50
N GLY A 8 -15.39 -8.55 0.36
CA GLY A 8 -14.64 -8.44 -0.90
C GLY A 8 -14.47 -7.00 -1.36
N TRP A 9 -15.56 -6.22 -1.40
CA TRP A 9 -15.50 -4.80 -1.73
C TRP A 9 -14.68 -3.99 -0.73
N PHE A 10 -14.81 -4.28 0.57
CA PHE A 10 -13.99 -3.65 1.60
C PHE A 10 -12.49 -3.88 1.35
N LEU A 11 -12.08 -5.11 1.07
CA LEU A 11 -10.67 -5.43 0.80
C LEU A 11 -10.15 -4.72 -0.46
N VAL A 12 -10.96 -4.62 -1.51
CA VAL A 12 -10.59 -3.86 -2.72
C VAL A 12 -10.44 -2.36 -2.42
N ALA A 13 -11.37 -1.78 -1.66
CA ALA A 13 -11.30 -0.38 -1.26
C ALA A 13 -10.06 -0.09 -0.40
N VAL A 14 -9.76 -0.97 0.56
CA VAL A 14 -8.54 -0.89 1.39
C VAL A 14 -7.28 -0.99 0.53
N ALA A 15 -7.25 -1.92 -0.44
CA ALA A 15 -6.12 -2.04 -1.36
C ALA A 15 -5.93 -0.78 -2.20
N ALA A 16 -7.00 -0.22 -2.75
CA ALA A 16 -6.95 1.00 -3.55
C ALA A 16 -6.45 2.20 -2.73
N TRP A 17 -6.98 2.35 -1.51
CA TRP A 17 -6.54 3.40 -0.59
C TRP A 17 -5.05 3.23 -0.21
N ASN A 18 -4.63 2.00 0.07
CA ASN A 18 -3.24 1.67 0.38
C ASN A 18 -2.31 2.05 -0.78
N PHE A 19 -2.64 1.68 -2.02
CA PHE A 19 -1.82 2.07 -3.17
C PHE A 19 -1.75 3.59 -3.33
N LEU A 20 -2.87 4.29 -3.19
CA LEU A 20 -2.90 5.74 -3.32
C LEU A 20 -1.96 6.41 -2.30
N THR A 21 -2.07 6.06 -1.02
CA THR A 21 -1.29 6.70 0.03
C THR A 21 0.20 6.36 -0.06
N TRP A 22 0.55 5.10 -0.31
CA TRP A 22 1.94 4.67 -0.35
C TRP A 22 2.68 5.09 -1.63
N ILE A 23 1.99 5.21 -2.76
CA ILE A 23 2.58 5.80 -3.98
C ILE A 23 2.82 7.30 -3.77
N MET A 24 1.89 8.03 -3.17
CA MET A 24 2.10 9.44 -2.81
C MET A 24 3.27 9.60 -1.85
N PHE A 25 3.35 8.75 -0.82
CA PHE A 25 4.46 8.80 0.13
C PHE A 25 5.80 8.47 -0.53
N ALA A 26 5.83 7.49 -1.43
CA ALA A 26 7.03 7.16 -2.20
C ALA A 26 7.50 8.33 -3.08
N ARG A 27 6.56 9.02 -3.75
CA ARG A 27 6.87 10.23 -4.52
C ARG A 27 7.45 11.33 -3.62
N ASN A 28 6.82 11.62 -2.49
CA ASN A 28 7.30 12.65 -1.57
C ASN A 28 8.68 12.30 -1.00
N LEU A 29 8.94 11.03 -0.67
CA LEU A 29 10.24 10.56 -0.20
C LEU A 29 11.31 10.74 -1.29
N TYR A 30 10.98 10.41 -2.54
CA TYR A 30 11.87 10.62 -3.67
C TYR A 30 12.17 12.11 -3.89
N ASP A 31 11.15 12.97 -3.85
CA ASP A 31 11.31 14.42 -4.06
C ASP A 31 12.18 15.04 -2.95
N ALA A 32 12.02 14.62 -1.69
CA ALA A 32 12.88 15.01 -0.57
C ALA A 32 14.33 14.55 -0.75
N HIS A 33 14.54 13.32 -1.22
CA HIS A 33 15.88 12.81 -1.50
C HIS A 33 16.54 13.57 -2.66
N ALA A 34 15.76 13.86 -3.72
CA ALA A 34 16.23 14.54 -4.92
C ALA A 34 16.54 16.03 -4.67
N SER A 35 15.88 16.67 -3.70
CA SER A 35 16.17 18.05 -3.29
C SER A 35 17.42 18.17 -2.41
N GLY A 36 18.03 17.04 -2.03
CA GLY A 36 19.22 17.02 -1.18
C GLY A 36 18.93 17.23 0.30
N GLU A 37 17.73 16.87 0.76
CA GLU A 37 17.35 17.01 2.18
C GLU A 37 18.27 16.17 3.08
N ASP A 38 18.91 16.82 4.06
CA ASP A 38 19.82 16.15 4.99
C ASP A 38 19.03 15.38 6.06
N ARG A 39 19.03 14.05 5.93
CA ARG A 39 18.36 13.13 6.85
C ARG A 39 19.27 11.93 7.15
N PRO A 40 19.23 11.39 8.38
CA PRO A 40 20.01 10.20 8.73
C PRO A 40 19.74 9.03 7.78
N GLN A 41 20.76 8.21 7.48
CA GLN A 41 20.60 7.07 6.57
C GLN A 41 19.47 6.11 6.98
N GLY A 42 19.29 5.89 8.29
CA GLY A 42 18.21 5.06 8.83
C GLY A 42 16.81 5.54 8.48
N TYR A 43 16.61 6.85 8.28
CA TYR A 43 15.34 7.42 7.82
C TYR A 43 14.97 6.88 6.44
N TRP A 44 15.90 6.96 5.47
CA TRP A 44 15.63 6.50 4.10
C TRP A 44 15.38 5.00 4.03
N ILE A 45 16.16 4.22 4.77
CA ILE A 45 16.02 2.75 4.82
C ILE A 45 14.67 2.36 5.40
N ALA A 46 14.28 2.94 6.54
CA ALA A 46 13.03 2.61 7.21
C ALA A 46 11.82 2.94 6.32
N HIS A 47 11.80 4.14 5.72
CA HIS A 47 10.64 4.58 4.93
C HIS A 47 10.54 3.86 3.59
N SER A 48 11.66 3.62 2.90
CA SER A 48 11.65 2.80 1.68
C SER A 48 11.21 1.36 1.95
N GLY A 49 11.67 0.76 3.05
CA GLY A 49 11.20 -0.56 3.51
C GLY A 49 9.70 -0.58 3.83
N LEU A 50 9.20 0.43 4.55
CA LEU A 50 7.77 0.58 4.85
C LEU A 50 6.93 0.69 3.58
N ILE A 51 7.38 1.47 2.59
CA ILE A 51 6.73 1.58 1.27
C ILE A 51 6.66 0.20 0.61
N ALA A 52 7.79 -0.51 0.49
CA ALA A 52 7.84 -1.80 -0.19
C ALA A 52 6.90 -2.82 0.45
N VAL A 53 6.94 -2.96 1.78
CA VAL A 53 6.07 -3.88 2.53
C VAL A 53 4.60 -3.53 2.33
N ASN A 54 4.23 -2.26 2.40
CA ASN A 54 2.84 -1.85 2.26
C ASN A 54 2.30 -2.05 0.85
N LEU A 55 3.09 -1.76 -0.19
CA LEU A 55 2.68 -2.05 -1.57
C LEU A 55 2.46 -3.56 -1.77
N CYS A 56 3.30 -4.42 -1.19
CA CYS A 56 3.07 -5.87 -1.19
C CYS A 56 1.77 -6.24 -0.47
N LEU A 57 1.47 -5.64 0.68
CA LEU A 57 0.20 -5.85 1.39
C LEU A 57 -1.00 -5.37 0.55
N GLY A 58 -0.88 -4.23 -0.13
CA GLY A 58 -1.89 -3.74 -1.08
C GLY A 58 -2.21 -4.76 -2.17
N VAL A 59 -1.19 -5.42 -2.73
CA VAL A 59 -1.37 -6.52 -3.70
C VAL A 59 -2.11 -7.70 -3.06
N VAL A 60 -1.74 -8.11 -1.85
CA VAL A 60 -2.41 -9.19 -1.12
C VAL A 60 -3.90 -8.87 -0.92
N PHE A 61 -4.22 -7.66 -0.45
CA PHE A 61 -5.61 -7.24 -0.25
C PHE A 61 -6.39 -7.18 -1.56
N ALA A 62 -5.79 -6.68 -2.65
CA ALA A 62 -6.41 -6.65 -3.96
C ALA A 62 -6.74 -8.08 -4.45
N VAL A 63 -5.78 -9.00 -4.35
CA VAL A 63 -5.96 -10.40 -4.76
C VAL A 63 -7.06 -11.07 -3.94
N LEU A 64 -7.04 -10.92 -2.61
CA LEU A 64 -8.06 -11.51 -1.72
C LEU A 64 -9.45 -10.90 -1.95
N GLY A 65 -9.53 -9.58 -2.13
CA GLY A 65 -10.77 -8.88 -2.41
C GLY A 65 -11.39 -9.35 -3.73
N LEU A 66 -10.60 -9.36 -4.82
CA LEU A 66 -11.05 -9.82 -6.13
C LEU A 66 -11.46 -11.30 -6.12
N ARG A 67 -10.71 -12.17 -5.43
CA ARG A 67 -11.09 -13.58 -5.26
C ARG A 67 -12.43 -13.73 -4.53
N THR A 68 -12.68 -12.90 -3.52
CA THR A 68 -13.94 -12.92 -2.77
C THR A 68 -15.13 -12.44 -3.62
N LEU A 69 -14.93 -11.42 -4.45
CA LEU A 69 -15.97 -10.89 -5.34
C LEU A 69 -16.32 -11.83 -6.51
N ARG A 70 -15.38 -12.70 -6.90
CA ARG A 70 -15.59 -13.71 -7.95
C ARG A 70 -16.29 -14.98 -7.46
N LYS A 71 -16.43 -15.18 -6.15
CA LYS A 71 -17.21 -16.32 -5.63
C LYS A 71 -18.70 -16.09 -5.93
N PRO A 72 -19.41 -17.10 -6.44
CA PRO A 72 -20.84 -17.01 -6.75
C PRO A 72 -21.68 -16.74 -5.50
#